data_AF-A0A229S5H3-F1
#
_entry.id   AF-A0A229S5H3-F1
#
_cell.length_a   1.000
_cell.length_b   1.000
_cell.length_c   1.000
_cell.angle_alpha   90.00
_cell.angle_beta   90.00
_cell.angle_gamma   90.00
#
_symmetry.space_group_name_H-M   'P 1'
#
loop_
_entity.id
_entity.type
_entity.pdbx_description
1 polymer ?
#
loop_
_entity_poly.entity_id
_entity_poly.type
_entity_poly.pdbx_seq_one_letter_code
_entity_poly.pdbx_strand_id
1 'polypeptide(L)'
;MSDATPMKYSVINRGLRPARVAIVFDGGDNWSYWARRALFLAGQIWGGAGFALVPHRAGVVDPILLRACRAYDPDYIVAFSHTVGEYCHFASGSFIVNDDSGNPLTGEARAAKIAEHFDEELEPGPGAMEAREAVARACSPYRLTGGDESPKVSYFLEASSAEFPAAESIPGAYAGHVLHCPPSWGGLAGAAVASHAGVASPPDLTSAEPELDTATLWQLLCASRAGDWTATTTGLVAVQSPALDAWPAVAVLGDSAEDFALARLIRLTYGRCVWLPTVFGIDEEKLSYPLSSGLFDLATKTAAGRPRSLLLTSVSRPADNVLDFERRLRDNENIRTSGRLLTNDAPWTKAPLDIE
;
A
#
# COMPACT_ATOMS: atom_id res chain seq x y z
N MET A 1 -27.08 -53.16 -9.74
CA MET A 1 -25.65 -53.02 -9.36
C MET A 1 -25.38 -51.54 -9.25
N SER A 2 -25.23 -51.01 -8.03
CA SER A 2 -24.99 -49.58 -7.81
C SER A 2 -23.52 -49.28 -8.05
N ASP A 3 -23.25 -48.40 -9.00
CA ASP A 3 -21.93 -47.85 -9.29
C ASP A 3 -21.53 -46.96 -8.10
N ALA A 4 -20.78 -47.53 -7.15
CA ALA A 4 -20.27 -46.78 -6.02
C ALA A 4 -19.09 -45.93 -6.51
N THR A 5 -19.33 -44.63 -6.68
CA THR A 5 -18.28 -43.67 -7.06
C THR A 5 -17.10 -43.80 -6.08
N PRO A 6 -15.88 -44.07 -6.54
CA PRO A 6 -14.74 -44.28 -5.65
C PRO A 6 -14.50 -43.03 -4.81
N MET A 7 -14.35 -43.21 -3.50
CA MET A 7 -14.06 -42.11 -2.57
C MET A 7 -12.77 -41.40 -3.00
N LYS A 8 -12.88 -40.10 -3.24
CA LYS A 8 -11.76 -39.25 -3.65
C LYS A 8 -11.14 -38.62 -2.40
N TYR A 9 -9.96 -39.09 -2.04
CA TYR A 9 -9.18 -38.46 -0.97
C TYR A 9 -8.52 -37.19 -1.50
N SER A 10 -8.72 -36.07 -0.81
CA SER A 10 -7.97 -34.83 -1.03
C SER A 10 -7.10 -34.56 0.19
N VAL A 11 -5.83 -34.26 -0.05
CA VAL A 11 -4.92 -33.79 1.01
C VAL A 11 -5.25 -32.34 1.27
N ILE A 12 -5.70 -32.03 2.50
CA ILE A 12 -5.88 -30.66 2.96
C ILE A 12 -4.58 -30.23 3.62
N ASN A 13 -3.81 -29.38 2.94
CA ASN A 13 -2.69 -28.70 3.56
C ASN A 13 -3.21 -27.53 4.39
N ARG A 14 -2.95 -27.56 5.70
CA ARG A 14 -3.21 -26.44 6.61
C ARG A 14 -1.91 -25.70 6.83
N GLY A 15 -1.90 -24.41 6.51
CA GLY A 15 -0.79 -23.51 6.80
C GLY A 15 -1.30 -22.30 7.59
N LEU A 16 -0.41 -21.71 8.39
CA LEU A 16 -0.66 -20.39 8.96
C LEU A 16 -0.48 -19.35 7.85
N ARG A 17 -1.42 -18.42 7.74
CA ARG A 17 -1.24 -17.20 6.95
C ARG A 17 -1.00 -16.05 7.91
N PRO A 18 -0.17 -15.05 7.54
CA PRO A 18 -0.08 -13.84 8.34
C PRO A 18 -1.44 -13.12 8.35
N ALA A 19 -1.65 -12.32 9.37
CA ALA A 19 -2.79 -11.41 9.43
C ALA A 19 -2.74 -10.44 8.26
N ARG A 20 -3.89 -10.20 7.62
CA ARG A 20 -4.09 -9.11 6.67
C ARG A 20 -4.57 -7.90 7.43
N VAL A 21 -3.85 -6.79 7.33
CA VAL A 21 -4.18 -5.56 8.05
C VAL A 21 -4.37 -4.45 7.04
N ALA A 22 -5.41 -3.63 7.23
CA ALA A 22 -5.57 -2.35 6.55
C ALA A 22 -5.29 -1.22 7.55
N ILE A 23 -4.27 -0.42 7.26
CA ILE A 23 -3.87 0.75 8.06
C ILE A 23 -4.53 1.98 7.45
N VAL A 24 -5.39 2.63 8.22
CA VAL A 24 -6.07 3.87 7.84
C VAL A 24 -5.22 5.06 8.29
N PHE A 25 -4.82 5.93 7.35
CA PHE A 25 -3.90 7.03 7.62
C PHE A 25 -4.37 8.33 6.94
N ASP A 26 -3.80 9.46 7.35
CA ASP A 26 -4.15 10.77 6.78
C ASP A 26 -3.60 10.93 5.35
N GLY A 27 -4.50 11.11 4.39
CA GLY A 27 -4.24 11.34 2.97
C GLY A 27 -4.05 12.82 2.59
N GLY A 28 -3.86 13.71 3.56
CA GLY A 28 -3.58 15.13 3.35
C GLY A 28 -2.19 15.44 2.76
N ASP A 29 -1.70 16.66 2.98
CA ASP A 29 -0.50 17.16 2.28
C ASP A 29 0.79 16.35 2.57
N ASN A 30 0.89 15.76 3.76
CA ASN A 30 2.05 14.98 4.20
C ASN A 30 1.87 13.46 4.04
N TRP A 31 0.90 13.02 3.23
CA TRP A 31 0.51 11.61 3.10
C TRP A 31 1.70 10.69 2.77
N SER A 32 2.67 11.15 1.98
CA SER A 32 3.82 10.34 1.57
C SER A 32 4.76 10.03 2.75
N TYR A 33 4.87 10.93 3.72
CA TYR A 33 5.55 10.68 4.99
C TYR A 33 4.78 9.64 5.80
N TRP A 34 3.46 9.85 6.00
CA TRP A 34 2.62 8.94 6.77
C TRP A 34 2.58 7.53 6.18
N ALA A 35 2.52 7.40 4.86
CA ALA A 35 2.56 6.11 4.18
C ALA A 35 3.89 5.38 4.45
N ARG A 36 5.03 6.07 4.35
CA ARG A 36 6.35 5.47 4.67
C ARG A 36 6.45 5.10 6.15
N ARG A 37 5.94 5.94 7.05
CA ARG A 37 5.95 5.68 8.50
C ARG A 37 5.08 4.47 8.85
N ALA A 38 3.89 4.36 8.27
CA ALA A 38 3.03 3.19 8.41
C ALA A 38 3.68 1.92 7.86
N LEU A 39 4.38 2.00 6.72
CA LEU A 39 5.13 0.88 6.16
C LEU A 39 6.34 0.48 7.02
N PHE A 40 7.02 1.43 7.66
CA PHE A 40 8.08 1.15 8.63
C PHE A 40 7.53 0.37 9.83
N LEU A 41 6.40 0.82 10.41
CA LEU A 41 5.74 0.12 11.51
C LEU A 41 5.27 -1.28 11.09
N ALA A 42 4.65 -1.40 9.91
CA ALA A 42 4.29 -2.69 9.34
C ALA A 42 5.53 -3.59 9.17
N GLY A 43 6.66 -3.03 8.78
CA GLY A 43 7.93 -3.74 8.63
C GLY A 43 8.49 -4.36 9.90
N GLN A 44 8.02 -3.92 11.07
CA GLN A 44 8.39 -4.54 12.34
C GLN A 44 7.56 -5.81 12.65
N ILE A 45 6.51 -6.10 11.87
CA ILE A 45 5.58 -7.20 12.10
C ILE A 45 5.76 -8.29 11.04
N TRP A 46 5.73 -9.55 11.48
CA TRP A 46 5.73 -10.69 10.56
C TRP A 46 4.49 -10.67 9.66
N GLY A 47 4.72 -10.75 8.35
CA GLY A 47 3.70 -10.58 7.32
C GLY A 47 3.35 -9.13 7.00
N GLY A 48 3.99 -8.14 7.62
CA GLY A 48 3.70 -6.71 7.45
C GLY A 48 3.86 -6.19 6.03
N ALA A 49 4.68 -6.82 5.20
CA ALA A 49 4.71 -6.61 3.74
C ALA A 49 3.33 -6.67 3.09
N GLY A 50 2.49 -7.53 3.64
CA GLY A 50 1.14 -7.80 3.21
C GLY A 50 0.14 -6.73 3.61
N PHE A 51 0.48 -5.77 4.47
CA PHE A 51 -0.48 -4.80 5.02
C PHE A 51 -0.88 -3.76 3.97
N ALA A 52 -2.18 -3.50 3.84
CA ALA A 52 -2.73 -2.45 3.01
C ALA A 52 -2.67 -1.09 3.72
N LEU A 53 -2.56 -0.03 2.93
CA LEU A 53 -2.62 1.36 3.42
C LEU A 53 -3.84 2.02 2.76
N VAL A 54 -4.65 2.69 3.56
CA VAL A 54 -5.92 3.29 3.14
C VAL A 54 -5.96 4.75 3.58
N PRO A 55 -5.75 5.72 2.67
CA PRO A 55 -5.83 7.12 3.01
C PRO A 55 -7.27 7.53 3.30
N HIS A 56 -7.42 8.50 4.20
CA HIS A 56 -8.65 9.24 4.37
C HIS A 56 -8.38 10.74 4.30
N ARG A 57 -9.40 11.52 3.94
CA ARG A 57 -9.38 12.98 4.07
C ARG A 57 -10.50 13.38 5.02
N ALA A 58 -10.12 13.87 6.20
CA ALA A 58 -11.07 14.23 7.26
C ALA A 58 -12.11 13.12 7.54
N GLY A 59 -11.66 11.86 7.69
CA GLY A 59 -12.51 10.70 7.94
C GLY A 59 -13.22 10.09 6.73
N VAL A 60 -13.11 10.70 5.54
CA VAL A 60 -13.71 10.17 4.32
C VAL A 60 -12.69 9.33 3.54
N VAL A 61 -13.07 8.09 3.21
CA VAL A 61 -12.31 7.17 2.36
C VAL A 61 -12.97 7.09 0.98
N ASP A 62 -12.16 7.11 -0.08
CA ASP A 62 -12.69 7.02 -1.45
C ASP A 62 -13.46 5.70 -1.68
N PRO A 63 -14.67 5.72 -2.29
CA PRO A 63 -15.45 4.52 -2.55
C PRO A 63 -14.72 3.42 -3.35
N ILE A 64 -13.77 3.76 -4.22
CA ILE A 64 -12.99 2.75 -4.95
C ILE A 64 -12.07 1.98 -4.02
N LEU A 65 -11.50 2.66 -3.03
CA LEU A 65 -10.64 2.04 -2.03
C LEU A 65 -11.46 1.15 -1.10
N LEU A 66 -12.69 1.54 -0.73
CA LEU A 66 -13.60 0.68 0.03
C LEU A 66 -13.91 -0.63 -0.71
N ARG A 67 -14.16 -0.57 -2.03
CA ARG A 67 -14.34 -1.77 -2.86
C ARG A 67 -13.08 -2.62 -2.94
N ALA A 68 -11.92 -1.98 -3.11
CA ALA A 68 -10.64 -2.67 -3.17
C ALA A 68 -10.27 -3.32 -1.81
N CYS A 69 -10.58 -2.65 -0.69
CA CYS A 69 -10.41 -3.21 0.66
C CYS A 69 -11.31 -4.42 0.87
N ARG A 70 -12.56 -4.37 0.42
CA ARG A 70 -13.47 -5.53 0.47
C ARG A 70 -12.92 -6.73 -0.32
N ALA A 71 -12.29 -6.49 -1.47
CA ALA A 71 -11.65 -7.55 -2.25
C ALA A 71 -10.37 -8.08 -1.60
N TYR A 72 -9.60 -7.22 -0.94
CA TYR A 72 -8.41 -7.59 -0.18
C TYR A 72 -8.75 -8.41 1.08
N ASP A 73 -9.91 -8.14 1.69
CA ASP A 73 -10.47 -8.85 2.84
C ASP A 73 -9.50 -8.86 4.06
N PRO A 74 -9.29 -7.70 4.71
CA PRO A 74 -8.42 -7.60 5.87
C PRO A 74 -9.03 -8.29 7.10
N ASP A 75 -8.19 -8.95 7.90
CA ASP A 75 -8.57 -9.48 9.21
C ASP A 75 -8.70 -8.36 10.26
N TYR A 76 -7.83 -7.35 10.16
CA TYR A 76 -7.75 -6.23 11.08
C TYR A 76 -7.76 -4.91 10.32
N ILE A 77 -8.41 -3.90 10.90
CA ILE A 77 -8.42 -2.54 10.37
C ILE A 77 -8.05 -1.62 11.51
N VAL A 78 -6.94 -0.91 11.34
CA VAL A 78 -6.31 -0.12 12.39
C VAL A 78 -6.18 1.32 11.94
N ALA A 79 -6.37 2.27 12.88
CA ALA A 79 -6.09 3.67 12.62
C ALA A 79 -4.62 3.96 12.95
N PHE A 80 -3.96 4.70 12.07
CA PHE A 80 -2.57 5.08 12.23
C PHE A 80 -2.43 6.16 13.33
N SER A 81 -1.54 5.90 14.29
CA SER A 81 -1.18 6.85 15.37
C SER A 81 0.03 7.70 14.96
N HIS A 82 0.11 8.92 15.50
CA HIS A 82 1.24 9.82 15.29
C HIS A 82 2.01 9.97 16.60
N THR A 83 3.32 10.25 16.55
CA THR A 83 4.03 10.70 17.75
C THR A 83 3.81 12.19 18.03
N VAL A 84 4.04 12.64 19.26
CA VAL A 84 4.06 14.07 19.62
C VAL A 84 5.02 14.85 18.72
N GLY A 85 6.21 14.29 18.47
CA GLY A 85 7.25 14.89 17.62
C GLY A 85 6.79 15.08 16.17
N GLU A 86 6.17 14.05 15.60
CA GLU A 86 5.59 14.08 14.25
C GLU A 86 4.46 15.12 14.15
N TYR A 87 3.52 15.10 15.10
CA TYR A 87 2.41 16.05 15.14
C TYR A 87 2.91 17.49 15.27
N CYS A 88 3.88 17.74 16.17
CA CYS A 88 4.46 19.06 16.35
C CYS A 88 5.21 19.55 15.10
N HIS A 89 5.85 18.65 14.36
CA HIS A 89 6.55 18.99 13.12
C HIS A 89 5.58 19.48 12.04
N PHE A 90 4.59 18.66 11.70
CA PHE A 90 3.68 18.93 10.57
C PHE A 90 2.52 19.88 10.91
N ALA A 91 2.07 19.91 12.18
CA ALA A 91 0.99 20.77 12.65
C ALA A 91 1.53 21.91 13.54
N SER A 92 2.69 22.46 13.16
CA SER A 92 3.41 23.52 13.87
C SER A 92 2.48 24.65 14.32
N GLY A 93 2.35 24.83 15.63
CA GLY A 93 1.53 25.89 16.26
C GLY A 93 0.11 25.50 16.67
N SER A 94 -0.39 24.33 16.26
CA SER A 94 -1.73 23.85 16.67
C SER A 94 -1.72 23.01 17.95
N PHE A 95 -0.57 22.40 18.29
CA PHE A 95 -0.41 21.59 19.49
C PHE A 95 -0.16 22.47 20.71
N ILE A 96 -1.16 22.52 21.59
CA ILE A 96 -1.09 23.23 22.87
C ILE A 96 -0.48 22.27 23.90
N VAL A 97 0.70 22.62 24.40
CA VAL A 97 1.35 21.91 25.50
C VAL A 97 1.08 22.70 26.76
N ASN A 98 0.46 22.09 27.76
CA ASN A 98 0.18 22.76 29.03
C ASN A 98 1.19 22.35 30.10
N ASP A 99 1.39 23.23 31.10
CA ASP A 99 2.06 22.90 32.35
C ASP A 99 1.15 22.06 33.27
N ASP A 100 1.70 21.62 34.41
CA ASP A 100 0.95 20.85 35.41
C ASP A 100 -0.25 21.62 36.01
N SER A 101 -0.28 22.95 35.84
CA SER A 101 -1.38 23.82 36.26
C SER A 101 -2.41 24.07 35.16
N GLY A 102 -2.22 23.49 33.97
CA GLY A 102 -3.11 23.64 32.81
C GLY A 102 -2.88 24.90 31.98
N ASN A 103 -1.82 25.67 32.23
CA ASN A 103 -1.50 26.86 31.44
C ASN A 103 -0.67 26.49 30.20
N PRO A 104 -0.90 27.11 29.04
CA PRO A 104 -0.14 26.82 27.83
C PRO A 104 1.32 27.27 27.98
N LEU A 105 2.25 26.31 27.82
CA LEU A 105 3.68 26.55 27.75
C LEU A 105 4.04 27.25 26.43
N THR A 106 5.03 28.15 26.48
CA THR A 106 5.56 28.86 25.31
C THR A 106 7.09 28.83 25.30
N GLY A 107 7.70 29.20 24.16
CA GLY A 107 9.15 29.35 24.03
C GLY A 107 9.95 28.08 24.37
N GLU A 108 11.03 28.26 25.13
CA GLU A 108 11.97 27.20 25.53
C GLU A 108 11.31 26.14 26.41
N ALA A 109 10.42 26.54 27.33
CA ALA A 109 9.70 25.59 28.20
C ALA A 109 8.80 24.65 27.38
N ARG A 110 8.13 25.17 26.34
CA ARG A 110 7.38 24.33 25.40
C ARG A 110 8.28 23.38 24.62
N ALA A 111 9.42 23.87 24.12
CA ALA A 111 10.36 23.05 23.36
C ALA A 111 10.95 21.91 24.20
N ALA A 112 11.31 22.18 25.46
CA ALA A 112 11.80 21.18 26.40
C ALA A 112 10.73 20.11 26.68
N LYS A 113 9.47 20.51 26.88
CA LYS A 113 8.37 19.57 27.13
C LYS A 113 8.06 18.69 25.91
N ILE A 114 8.11 19.25 24.71
CA ILE A 114 7.95 18.46 23.47
C ILE A 114 9.10 17.45 23.32
N ALA A 115 10.33 17.85 23.62
CA ALA A 115 11.49 16.96 23.54
C ALA A 115 11.40 15.79 24.53
N GLU A 116 10.83 16.01 25.72
CA GLU A 116 10.60 14.96 26.73
C GLU A 116 9.61 13.89 26.22
N HIS A 117 8.57 14.30 25.50
CA HIS A 117 7.49 13.43 25.04
C HIS A 117 7.56 13.11 23.54
N PHE A 118 8.71 13.36 22.89
CA PHE A 118 8.81 13.39 21.43
C PHE A 118 8.34 12.08 20.75
N ASP A 119 8.68 10.94 21.35
CA ASP A 119 8.35 9.60 20.86
C ASP A 119 7.03 9.05 21.42
N GLU A 120 6.32 9.80 22.26
CA GLU A 120 5.03 9.38 22.80
C GLU A 120 3.97 9.33 21.70
N GLU A 121 3.26 8.20 21.61
CA GLU A 121 2.17 8.02 20.65
C GLU A 121 0.91 8.78 21.10
N LEU A 122 0.28 9.44 20.13
CA LEU A 122 -1.00 10.11 20.29
C LEU A 122 -2.12 9.17 19.84
N GLU A 123 -3.24 9.21 20.56
CA GLU A 123 -4.46 8.55 20.10
C GLU A 123 -4.86 9.06 18.70
N PRO A 124 -5.26 8.16 17.78
CA PRO A 124 -5.76 8.57 16.48
C PRO A 124 -6.93 9.53 16.60
N GLY A 125 -6.87 10.61 15.81
CA GLY A 125 -7.92 11.61 15.82
C GLY A 125 -9.28 11.08 15.34
N PRO A 126 -10.38 11.81 15.59
CA PRO A 126 -11.74 11.39 15.24
C PRO A 126 -11.91 10.99 13.77
N GLY A 127 -11.26 11.73 12.85
CA GLY A 127 -11.31 11.41 11.42
C GLY A 127 -10.70 10.04 11.10
N ALA A 128 -9.55 9.70 11.68
CA ALA A 128 -8.94 8.38 11.47
C ALA A 128 -9.84 7.24 11.98
N MET A 129 -10.53 7.48 13.10
CA MET A 129 -11.50 6.53 13.67
C MET A 129 -12.74 6.38 12.80
N GLU A 130 -13.30 7.46 12.26
CA GLU A 130 -14.43 7.42 11.32
C GLU A 130 -14.08 6.66 10.04
N ALA A 131 -12.90 6.92 9.48
CA ALA A 131 -12.41 6.23 8.30
C ALA A 131 -12.19 4.73 8.57
N ARG A 132 -11.65 4.37 9.73
CA ARG A 132 -11.53 2.98 10.18
C ARG A 132 -12.88 2.26 10.18
N GLU A 133 -13.91 2.88 10.77
CA GLU A 133 -15.25 2.33 10.80
C GLU A 133 -15.88 2.20 9.40
N ALA A 134 -15.60 3.14 8.50
CA ALA A 134 -16.05 3.07 7.11
C ALA A 134 -15.45 1.86 6.37
N VAL A 135 -14.15 1.63 6.51
CA VAL A 135 -13.46 0.46 5.94
C VAL A 135 -13.99 -0.83 6.58
N ALA A 136 -14.17 -0.86 7.90
CA ALA A 136 -14.68 -2.04 8.61
C ALA A 136 -16.07 -2.44 8.16
N ARG A 137 -16.94 -1.45 7.94
CA ARG A 137 -18.28 -1.66 7.40
C ARG A 137 -18.26 -2.21 5.97
N ALA A 138 -17.34 -1.72 5.12
CA ALA A 138 -17.20 -2.20 3.75
C ALA A 138 -16.70 -3.65 3.67
N CYS A 139 -15.83 -4.06 4.59
CA CYS A 139 -15.23 -5.41 4.63
C CYS A 139 -16.06 -6.45 5.39
N SER A 140 -17.15 -6.07 6.06
CA SER A 140 -17.97 -6.99 6.88
C SER A 140 -19.37 -7.29 6.31
N PRO A 141 -19.53 -7.81 5.07
CA PRO A 141 -20.85 -7.99 4.48
C PRO A 141 -21.74 -9.00 5.23
N TYR A 142 -21.15 -9.97 5.95
CA TYR A 142 -21.90 -10.98 6.71
C TYR A 142 -22.27 -10.58 8.15
N ARG A 143 -21.82 -9.42 8.66
CA ARG A 143 -22.10 -8.99 10.05
C ARG A 143 -23.51 -8.42 10.26
N LEU A 144 -24.25 -8.11 9.20
CA LEU A 144 -25.58 -7.50 9.31
C LEU A 144 -26.70 -8.46 9.75
N THR A 145 -26.41 -9.73 10.03
CA THR A 145 -27.46 -10.74 10.32
C THR A 145 -27.55 -11.23 11.76
N GLY A 146 -26.67 -10.83 12.68
CA GLY A 146 -26.89 -11.19 14.10
C GLY A 146 -25.84 -10.69 15.07
N GLY A 147 -26.25 -9.78 15.96
CA GLY A 147 -25.56 -9.52 17.23
C GLY A 147 -24.83 -8.19 17.31
N ASP A 148 -25.22 -7.40 18.31
CA ASP A 148 -24.82 -6.04 18.67
C ASP A 148 -23.36 -5.91 19.18
N GLU A 149 -22.47 -6.84 18.80
CA GLU A 149 -21.07 -6.76 19.19
C GLU A 149 -20.31 -5.89 18.19
N SER A 150 -20.05 -4.65 18.61
CA SER A 150 -19.05 -3.80 17.97
C SER A 150 -17.74 -4.59 17.81
N PRO A 151 -17.05 -4.46 16.66
CA PRO A 151 -15.83 -5.21 16.41
C PRO A 151 -14.82 -4.91 17.53
N LYS A 152 -14.60 -5.88 18.43
CA LYS A 152 -13.46 -5.90 19.36
C LYS A 152 -12.18 -6.16 18.58
N VAL A 153 -11.74 -5.16 17.82
CA VAL A 153 -10.48 -5.21 17.09
C VAL A 153 -9.90 -3.79 17.06
N SER A 154 -9.75 -3.17 18.23
CA SER A 154 -8.86 -2.02 18.43
C SER A 154 -7.51 -2.57 18.83
N TYR A 155 -6.67 -2.83 17.83
CA TYR A 155 -5.24 -2.98 18.07
C TYR A 155 -4.57 -1.75 17.47
N PHE A 156 -3.92 -0.96 18.31
CA PHE A 156 -2.91 -0.03 17.83
C PHE A 156 -1.75 -0.86 17.30
N LEU A 157 -1.03 -0.33 16.30
CA LEU A 157 0.22 -0.91 15.79
C LEU A 157 1.36 -0.73 16.82
N GLU A 158 1.04 -0.84 18.10
CA GLU A 158 1.94 -0.68 19.23
C GLU A 158 2.47 -2.05 19.61
N ALA A 159 3.67 -2.34 19.12
CA ALA A 159 4.51 -3.45 19.55
C ALA A 159 4.01 -4.87 19.24
N SER A 160 4.96 -5.80 19.34
CA SER A 160 4.72 -7.21 19.06
C SER A 160 3.68 -7.79 20.00
N SER A 161 2.64 -8.40 19.44
CA SER A 161 1.64 -9.15 20.19
C SER A 161 1.62 -10.62 19.72
N ALA A 162 0.85 -11.47 20.40
CA ALA A 162 0.62 -12.83 19.91
C ALA A 162 -0.05 -12.86 18.52
N GLU A 163 -0.83 -11.82 18.19
CA GLU A 163 -1.50 -11.65 16.90
C GLU A 163 -0.62 -10.95 15.85
N PHE A 164 0.35 -10.14 16.31
CA PHE A 164 1.32 -9.41 15.49
C PHE A 164 2.74 -9.67 16.00
N PRO A 165 3.31 -10.86 15.76
CA PRO A 165 4.65 -11.16 16.25
C PRO A 165 5.69 -10.27 15.58
N ALA A 166 6.68 -9.81 16.35
CA ALA A 166 7.81 -9.05 15.81
C ALA A 166 8.53 -9.86 14.74
N ALA A 167 8.86 -9.23 13.60
CA ALA A 167 9.58 -9.90 12.52
C ALA A 167 10.92 -10.49 13.00
N GLU A 168 11.64 -9.78 13.88
CA GLU A 168 12.91 -10.24 14.48
C GLU A 168 12.76 -11.45 15.42
N SER A 169 11.55 -11.68 15.95
CA SER A 169 11.29 -12.82 16.85
C SER A 169 11.06 -14.13 16.08
N ILE A 170 10.92 -14.08 14.76
CA ILE A 170 10.65 -15.25 13.92
C ILE A 170 11.97 -16.00 13.65
N PRO A 171 12.10 -17.27 14.07
CA PRO A 171 13.31 -18.04 13.80
C PRO A 171 13.59 -18.14 12.29
N GLY A 172 14.81 -17.79 11.90
CA GLY A 172 15.22 -17.76 10.50
C GLY A 172 14.84 -16.48 9.76
N ALA A 173 14.23 -15.49 10.44
CA ALA A 173 14.07 -14.15 9.89
C ALA A 173 15.44 -13.64 9.43
N TYR A 174 15.50 -13.22 8.18
CA TYR A 174 16.73 -13.03 7.43
C TYR A 174 17.70 -12.06 8.14
N ALA A 175 18.97 -12.47 8.28
CA ALA A 175 20.04 -11.67 8.89
C ALA A 175 21.03 -11.07 7.86
N GLY A 176 20.68 -11.07 6.57
CA GLY A 176 21.51 -10.53 5.50
C GLY A 176 21.14 -9.11 5.08
N HIS A 177 21.82 -8.60 4.05
CA HIS A 177 21.55 -7.26 3.52
C HIS A 177 20.19 -7.23 2.82
N VAL A 178 19.30 -6.32 3.27
CA VAL A 178 18.00 -6.06 2.65
C VAL A 178 17.99 -4.69 1.99
N LEU A 179 17.39 -4.61 0.81
CA LEU A 179 17.10 -3.33 0.15
C LEU A 179 15.91 -2.69 0.86
N HIS A 180 16.02 -1.41 1.22
CA HIS A 180 14.93 -0.64 1.82
C HIS A 180 14.97 0.81 1.34
N CYS A 181 13.86 1.53 1.49
CA CYS A 181 13.81 2.96 1.22
C CYS A 181 14.71 3.73 2.20
N PRO A 182 15.65 4.58 1.72
CA PRO A 182 16.44 5.42 2.61
C PRO A 182 15.54 6.36 3.44
N PRO A 183 15.86 6.62 4.73
CA PRO A 183 15.08 7.52 5.59
C PRO A 183 14.90 8.93 5.04
N SER A 184 15.92 9.43 4.34
CA SER A 184 15.97 10.77 3.77
C SER A 184 15.15 10.92 2.48
N TRP A 185 14.73 9.81 1.85
CA TRP A 185 13.92 9.84 0.64
C TRP A 185 12.46 10.10 0.97
N GLY A 186 12.02 11.33 0.74
CA GLY A 186 10.65 11.79 0.89
C GLY A 186 9.83 11.68 -0.39
N GLY A 187 8.61 12.24 -0.33
CA GLY A 187 7.75 12.44 -1.49
C GLY A 187 7.32 11.16 -2.21
N LEU A 188 7.03 11.28 -3.51
CA LEU A 188 6.42 10.24 -4.33
C LEU A 188 7.39 9.08 -4.59
N ALA A 189 8.64 9.37 -4.91
CA ALA A 189 9.66 8.34 -5.11
C ALA A 189 9.93 7.59 -3.82
N GLY A 190 10.05 8.29 -2.69
CA GLY A 190 10.20 7.66 -1.37
C GLY A 190 9.04 6.72 -1.06
N ALA A 191 7.80 7.15 -1.27
CA ALA A 191 6.61 6.30 -1.06
C ALA A 191 6.60 5.08 -2.00
N ALA A 192 7.00 5.25 -3.27
CA ALA A 192 7.04 4.17 -4.24
C ALA A 192 8.08 3.11 -3.85
N VAL A 193 9.30 3.54 -3.50
CA VAL A 193 10.36 2.63 -3.04
C VAL A 193 9.96 1.94 -1.75
N ALA A 194 9.42 2.66 -0.76
CA ALA A 194 8.95 2.10 0.49
C ALA A 194 7.87 1.03 0.29
N SER A 195 6.91 1.23 -0.62
CA SER A 195 5.86 0.24 -0.88
C SER A 195 6.42 -1.04 -1.50
N HIS A 196 7.46 -0.92 -2.35
CA HIS A 196 8.09 -2.04 -3.02
C HIS A 196 9.12 -2.79 -2.16
N ALA A 197 10.04 -2.07 -1.54
CA ALA A 197 11.21 -2.60 -0.83
C ALA A 197 11.05 -2.59 0.70
N GLY A 198 10.03 -1.92 1.23
CA GLY A 198 9.88 -1.70 2.66
C GLY A 198 10.76 -0.59 3.20
N VAL A 199 10.66 -0.39 4.51
CA VAL A 199 11.33 0.68 5.24
C VAL A 199 11.94 0.08 6.50
N ALA A 200 13.27 0.07 6.60
CA ALA A 200 13.99 -0.55 7.71
C ALA A 200 14.24 0.41 8.88
N SER A 201 14.23 1.72 8.63
CA SER A 201 14.46 2.78 9.62
C SER A 201 13.35 3.84 9.51
N PRO A 202 12.97 4.51 10.61
CA PRO A 202 11.95 5.54 10.55
C PRO A 202 12.27 6.61 9.50
N PRO A 203 11.29 7.11 8.73
CA PRO A 203 11.52 8.18 7.78
C PRO A 203 11.91 9.48 8.49
N ASP A 204 12.86 10.23 7.91
CA ASP A 204 13.27 11.52 8.45
C ASP A 204 12.12 12.53 8.31
N LEU A 205 11.84 13.31 9.35
CA LEU A 205 10.82 14.36 9.32
C LEU A 205 11.09 15.41 8.23
N THR A 206 12.37 15.65 7.93
CA THR A 206 12.83 16.61 6.92
C THR A 206 13.19 15.94 5.58
N SER A 207 12.72 14.72 5.34
CA SER A 207 12.97 14.01 4.08
C SER A 207 12.46 14.80 2.87
N ALA A 208 13.16 14.72 1.74
CA ALA A 208 12.83 15.44 0.52
C ALA A 208 12.74 14.49 -0.67
N GLU A 209 12.03 14.91 -1.72
CA GLU A 209 11.99 14.15 -2.98
C GLU A 209 13.42 13.99 -3.53
N PRO A 210 13.91 12.75 -3.75
CA PRO A 210 15.25 12.54 -4.28
C PRO A 210 15.31 12.92 -5.76
N GLU A 211 16.47 13.39 -6.21
CA GLU A 211 16.76 13.52 -7.64
C GLU A 211 17.04 12.12 -8.23
N LEU A 212 16.25 11.73 -9.22
CA LEU A 212 16.40 10.43 -9.89
C LEU A 212 17.07 10.61 -11.26
N ASP A 213 18.26 10.05 -11.42
CA ASP A 213 18.86 9.91 -12.74
C ASP A 213 18.25 8.71 -13.50
N THR A 214 18.52 8.63 -14.81
CA THR A 214 18.00 7.56 -15.68
C THR A 214 18.38 6.16 -15.20
N ALA A 215 19.59 6.01 -14.63
CA ALA A 215 20.09 4.72 -14.15
C ALA A 215 19.35 4.26 -12.89
N THR A 216 19.11 5.18 -11.95
CA THR A 216 18.35 4.95 -10.72
C THR A 216 16.90 4.68 -11.06
N LEU A 217 16.29 5.46 -11.94
CA LEU A 217 14.92 5.20 -12.41
C LEU A 217 14.79 3.81 -13.05
N TRP A 218 15.75 3.42 -13.89
CA TRP A 218 15.81 2.07 -14.45
C TRP A 218 15.90 1.00 -13.36
N GLN A 219 16.79 1.19 -12.39
CA GLN A 219 16.92 0.27 -11.25
C GLN A 219 15.61 0.17 -10.47
N LEU A 220 14.92 1.27 -10.17
CA LEU A 220 13.65 1.24 -9.43
C LEU A 220 12.54 0.52 -10.20
N LEU A 221 12.39 0.82 -11.49
CA LEU A 221 11.39 0.17 -12.33
C LEU A 221 11.67 -1.32 -12.52
N CYS A 222 12.94 -1.72 -12.60
CA CYS A 222 13.35 -3.12 -12.63
C CYS A 222 13.28 -3.81 -11.25
N ALA A 223 13.60 -3.10 -10.17
CA ALA A 223 13.66 -3.61 -8.79
C ALA A 223 12.28 -3.69 -8.13
N SER A 224 11.26 -3.04 -8.68
CA SER A 224 9.83 -3.26 -8.35
C SER A 224 9.41 -4.75 -8.38
N ARG A 225 10.26 -5.59 -8.98
CA ARG A 225 10.16 -7.05 -9.15
C ARG A 225 10.85 -7.88 -8.07
N ALA A 226 11.69 -7.29 -7.24
CA ALA A 226 12.47 -7.95 -6.19
C ALA A 226 12.27 -7.20 -4.86
N GLY A 227 11.00 -6.94 -4.52
CA GLY A 227 10.65 -6.29 -3.26
C GLY A 227 11.03 -7.18 -2.09
N ASP A 228 12.19 -6.91 -1.49
CA ASP A 228 12.78 -7.77 -0.47
C ASP A 228 12.26 -7.39 0.92
N TRP A 229 10.96 -7.59 1.11
CA TRP A 229 10.34 -7.70 2.44
C TRP A 229 10.73 -9.01 3.14
N THR A 230 11.91 -9.57 2.83
CA THR A 230 12.34 -10.93 3.24
C THR A 230 12.26 -11.14 4.73
N ALA A 231 12.62 -10.13 5.53
CA ALA A 231 12.49 -10.19 6.98
C ALA A 231 11.05 -10.50 7.43
N THR A 232 10.08 -9.72 6.95
CA THR A 232 8.65 -9.93 7.31
C THR A 232 8.01 -11.12 6.60
N THR A 233 8.58 -11.60 5.50
CA THR A 233 8.01 -12.70 4.70
C THR A 233 8.70 -14.04 4.93
N THR A 234 9.65 -14.10 5.87
CA THR A 234 10.36 -15.33 6.20
C THR A 234 9.36 -16.43 6.60
N GLY A 235 9.50 -17.60 5.97
CA GLY A 235 8.63 -18.75 6.21
C GLY A 235 7.25 -18.66 5.53
N LEU A 236 6.94 -17.54 4.86
CA LEU A 236 5.74 -17.40 4.06
C LEU A 236 5.95 -17.95 2.66
N VAL A 237 4.90 -18.56 2.12
CA VAL A 237 4.84 -18.98 0.72
C VAL A 237 3.77 -18.14 0.03
N ALA A 238 4.13 -17.52 -1.09
CA ALA A 238 3.15 -16.83 -1.92
C ALA A 238 2.17 -17.86 -2.49
N VAL A 239 0.90 -17.75 -2.09
CA VAL A 239 -0.17 -18.55 -2.70
C VAL A 239 -0.56 -17.89 -4.01
N GLN A 240 -0.15 -18.50 -5.12
CA GLN A 240 -0.57 -18.08 -6.45
C GLN A 240 -1.68 -19.00 -6.94
N SER A 241 -2.80 -18.41 -7.36
CA SER A 241 -3.88 -19.15 -8.02
C SER A 241 -3.71 -19.05 -9.54
N PRO A 242 -3.76 -20.17 -10.28
CA PRO A 242 -3.78 -20.15 -11.75
C PRO A 242 -4.95 -19.34 -12.36
N ALA A 243 -6.01 -19.11 -11.57
CA ALA A 243 -7.09 -18.20 -11.96
C ALA A 243 -6.62 -16.74 -11.95
N LEU A 244 -5.79 -16.35 -10.97
CA LEU A 244 -5.18 -15.01 -10.91
C LEU A 244 -4.16 -14.79 -12.03
N ASP A 245 -3.59 -15.86 -12.61
CA ASP A 245 -2.75 -15.73 -13.79
C ASP A 245 -3.50 -15.19 -15.02
N ALA A 246 -4.84 -15.21 -15.01
CA ALA A 246 -5.67 -14.61 -16.07
C ALA A 246 -5.81 -13.10 -15.91
N TRP A 247 -5.51 -12.54 -14.73
CA TRP A 247 -5.71 -11.12 -14.49
C TRP A 247 -4.72 -10.29 -15.33
N PRO A 248 -5.19 -9.24 -16.03
CA PRO A 248 -4.28 -8.29 -16.67
C PRO A 248 -3.34 -7.68 -15.64
N ALA A 249 -2.13 -7.32 -16.07
CA ALA A 249 -1.31 -6.45 -15.24
C ALA A 249 -1.96 -5.06 -15.13
N VAL A 250 -1.80 -4.40 -14.00
CA VAL A 250 -2.39 -3.07 -13.74
C VAL A 250 -1.28 -2.05 -13.53
N ALA A 251 -1.43 -0.87 -14.13
CA ALA A 251 -0.66 0.31 -13.76
C ALA A 251 -1.63 1.42 -13.31
N VAL A 252 -1.41 1.92 -12.09
CA VAL A 252 -2.17 3.04 -11.52
C VAL A 252 -1.35 4.31 -11.66
N LEU A 253 -1.90 5.31 -12.34
CA LEU A 253 -1.25 6.58 -12.63
C LEU A 253 -1.69 7.64 -11.62
N GLY A 254 -0.78 8.49 -11.17
CA GLY A 254 -1.11 9.68 -10.38
C GLY A 254 -0.35 9.81 -9.07
N ASP A 255 -0.50 10.98 -8.44
CA ASP A 255 0.33 11.44 -7.32
C ASP A 255 -0.43 11.49 -6.00
N SER A 256 -1.71 11.11 -6.01
CA SER A 256 -2.54 11.14 -4.82
C SER A 256 -2.25 9.94 -3.92
N ALA A 257 -2.55 10.10 -2.63
CA ALA A 257 -2.52 8.99 -1.69
C ALA A 257 -3.46 7.85 -2.14
N GLU A 258 -4.58 8.21 -2.78
CA GLU A 258 -5.57 7.26 -3.26
C GLU A 258 -5.06 6.41 -4.43
N ASP A 259 -4.29 6.98 -5.37
CA ASP A 259 -3.64 6.24 -6.46
C ASP A 259 -2.62 5.23 -5.91
N PHE A 260 -1.79 5.70 -4.96
CA PHE A 260 -0.83 4.86 -4.25
C PHE A 260 -1.52 3.68 -3.55
N ALA A 261 -2.58 3.97 -2.80
CA ALA A 261 -3.33 2.98 -2.04
C ALA A 261 -4.04 1.96 -2.93
N LEU A 262 -4.65 2.43 -4.03
CA LEU A 262 -5.28 1.55 -5.02
C LEU A 262 -4.25 0.59 -5.62
N ALA A 263 -3.09 1.10 -6.02
CA ALA A 263 -2.03 0.27 -6.58
C ALA A 263 -1.55 -0.80 -5.60
N ARG A 264 -1.38 -0.41 -4.33
CA ARG A 264 -0.98 -1.33 -3.26
C ARG A 264 -2.03 -2.40 -3.01
N LEU A 265 -3.31 -2.02 -2.89
CA LEU A 265 -4.42 -2.97 -2.70
C LEU A 265 -4.53 -3.96 -3.86
N ILE A 266 -4.43 -3.50 -5.11
CA ILE A 266 -4.45 -4.38 -6.30
C ILE A 266 -3.22 -5.29 -6.30
N ARG A 267 -2.03 -4.78 -5.97
CA ARG A 267 -0.81 -5.60 -5.86
C ARG A 267 -0.96 -6.68 -4.80
N LEU A 268 -1.49 -6.35 -3.63
CA LEU A 268 -1.66 -7.30 -2.53
C LEU A 268 -2.72 -8.36 -2.82
N THR A 269 -3.77 -7.99 -3.57
CA THR A 269 -4.89 -8.89 -3.88
C THR A 269 -4.61 -9.76 -5.11
N TYR A 270 -3.98 -9.20 -6.14
CA TYR A 270 -3.85 -9.82 -7.46
C TYR A 270 -2.40 -9.95 -7.96
N GLY A 271 -1.43 -9.43 -7.21
CA GLY A 271 0.02 -9.59 -7.45
C GLY A 271 0.61 -8.66 -8.53
N ARG A 272 -0.11 -8.41 -9.63
CA ARG A 272 0.42 -7.73 -10.83
C ARG A 272 -0.02 -6.27 -10.91
N CYS A 273 0.50 -5.42 -10.03
CA CYS A 273 0.23 -3.99 -10.08
C CYS A 273 1.50 -3.16 -9.83
N VAL A 274 1.60 -2.04 -10.55
CA VAL A 274 2.60 -0.99 -10.35
C VAL A 274 1.91 0.36 -10.15
N TRP A 275 2.46 1.18 -9.26
CA TRP A 275 2.09 2.58 -9.12
C TRP A 275 3.07 3.44 -9.91
N LEU A 276 2.57 4.39 -10.68
CA LEU A 276 3.37 5.28 -11.53
C LEU A 276 3.05 6.75 -11.18
N PRO A 277 3.78 7.34 -10.22
CA PRO A 277 3.74 8.77 -9.96
C PRO A 277 4.43 9.59 -11.08
N THR A 278 4.14 10.89 -11.13
CA THR A 278 4.71 11.85 -12.09
C THR A 278 6.21 11.96 -12.03
N VAL A 279 6.82 11.76 -10.86
CA VAL A 279 8.28 11.73 -10.70
C VAL A 279 8.97 10.66 -11.56
N PHE A 280 8.23 9.66 -12.07
CA PHE A 280 8.75 8.68 -13.04
C PHE A 280 8.60 9.10 -14.51
N GLY A 281 8.21 10.34 -14.77
CA GLY A 281 8.10 10.90 -16.12
C GLY A 281 6.82 10.52 -16.86
N ILE A 282 5.73 10.17 -16.15
CA ILE A 282 4.46 9.80 -16.82
C ILE A 282 3.79 10.97 -17.54
N ASP A 283 4.16 12.21 -17.23
CA ASP A 283 3.63 13.42 -17.89
C ASP A 283 4.56 13.95 -18.98
N GLU A 284 5.71 13.32 -19.21
CA GLU A 284 6.62 13.70 -20.28
C GLU A 284 6.03 13.38 -21.65
N GLU A 285 6.13 14.32 -22.59
CA GLU A 285 5.66 14.13 -23.97
C GLU A 285 6.21 12.83 -24.59
N LYS A 286 7.50 12.56 -24.32
CA LYS A 286 8.17 11.32 -24.72
C LYS A 286 8.49 10.48 -23.48
N LEU A 287 7.78 9.37 -23.31
CA LEU A 287 8.05 8.44 -22.21
C LEU A 287 9.48 7.90 -22.29
N SER A 288 10.16 7.92 -21.15
CA SER A 288 11.51 7.38 -21.01
C SER A 288 11.57 5.89 -21.38
N TYR A 289 12.72 5.44 -21.90
CA TYR A 289 12.96 4.03 -22.19
C TYR A 289 12.77 3.14 -20.95
N PRO A 290 13.27 3.51 -19.74
CA PRO A 290 12.99 2.78 -18.51
C PRO A 290 11.51 2.52 -18.24
N LEU A 291 10.69 3.56 -18.31
CA LEU A 291 9.25 3.46 -18.05
C LEU A 291 8.56 2.55 -19.07
N SER A 292 8.82 2.81 -20.35
CA SER A 292 8.22 2.08 -21.46
C SER A 292 8.59 0.60 -21.43
N SER A 293 9.88 0.31 -21.21
CA SER A 293 10.39 -1.05 -21.08
C SER A 293 9.78 -1.74 -19.87
N GLY A 294 9.83 -1.14 -18.67
CA GLY A 294 9.25 -1.71 -17.45
C GLY A 294 7.78 -2.11 -17.58
N LEU A 295 6.96 -1.25 -18.22
CA LEU A 295 5.54 -1.52 -18.47
C LEU A 295 5.31 -2.64 -19.48
N PHE A 296 6.06 -2.65 -20.58
CA PHE A 296 6.01 -3.73 -21.56
C PHE A 296 6.35 -5.08 -20.90
N ASP A 297 7.35 -5.05 -20.06
CA ASP A 297 7.94 -6.20 -19.41
C ASP A 297 7.02 -6.70 -18.26
N LEU A 298 6.22 -5.80 -17.66
CA LEU A 298 5.10 -6.14 -16.78
C LEU A 298 3.94 -6.80 -17.56
N ALA A 299 3.61 -6.29 -18.75
CA ALA A 299 2.53 -6.81 -19.58
C ALA A 299 2.83 -8.17 -20.24
N THR A 300 4.10 -8.49 -20.48
CA THR A 300 4.53 -9.70 -21.20
C THR A 300 4.73 -10.92 -20.31
N LYS A 301 4.95 -10.72 -19.01
CA LYS A 301 5.14 -11.80 -18.02
C LYS A 301 3.84 -12.51 -17.61
N THR A 302 2.72 -12.21 -18.26
CA THR A 302 1.48 -13.00 -18.12
C THR A 302 1.71 -14.43 -18.58
N ALA A 303 1.16 -15.42 -17.85
CA ALA A 303 1.40 -16.85 -18.03
C ALA A 303 1.46 -17.30 -19.51
N ALA A 304 2.45 -18.15 -19.81
CA ALA A 304 2.78 -18.62 -21.16
C ALA A 304 1.50 -19.04 -21.92
N GLY A 305 1.18 -18.31 -22.99
CA GLY A 305 0.05 -18.60 -23.87
C GLY A 305 -1.19 -17.71 -23.71
N ARG A 306 -1.20 -16.73 -22.79
CA ARG A 306 -2.32 -15.77 -22.67
C ARG A 306 -2.03 -14.41 -23.34
N PRO A 307 -3.07 -13.70 -23.81
CA PRO A 307 -2.91 -12.38 -24.41
C PRO A 307 -2.33 -11.39 -23.39
N ARG A 308 -1.22 -10.77 -23.79
CA ARG A 308 -0.56 -9.66 -23.08
C ARG A 308 -1.59 -8.55 -22.89
N SER A 309 -1.90 -8.22 -21.65
CA SER A 309 -2.83 -7.13 -21.34
C SER A 309 -2.33 -6.32 -20.16
N LEU A 310 -2.31 -5.00 -20.36
CA LEU A 310 -2.02 -3.98 -19.35
C LEU A 310 -3.28 -3.13 -19.23
N LEU A 311 -3.80 -3.02 -18.02
CA LEU A 311 -4.88 -2.13 -17.63
C LEU A 311 -4.29 -0.86 -17.03
N LEU A 312 -4.69 0.29 -17.55
CA LEU A 312 -4.32 1.59 -17.01
C LEU A 312 -5.50 2.20 -16.24
N THR A 313 -5.24 2.74 -15.06
CA THR A 313 -6.28 3.37 -14.22
C THR A 313 -5.71 4.49 -13.37
N SER A 314 -6.59 5.31 -12.79
CA SER A 314 -6.26 6.33 -11.79
C SER A 314 -7.51 6.63 -10.96
N VAL A 315 -7.33 7.03 -9.71
CA VAL A 315 -8.38 7.61 -8.85
C VAL A 315 -8.44 9.12 -9.03
N SER A 316 -7.27 9.78 -9.11
CA SER A 316 -7.20 11.24 -9.11
C SER A 316 -7.21 11.88 -10.51
N ARG A 317 -6.75 11.14 -11.54
CA ARG A 317 -6.61 11.70 -12.89
C ARG A 317 -7.91 11.57 -13.69
N PRO A 318 -8.27 12.61 -14.48
CA PRO A 318 -9.32 12.49 -15.48
C PRO A 318 -9.05 11.35 -16.47
N ALA A 319 -10.11 10.74 -16.99
CA ALA A 319 -10.02 9.64 -17.96
C ALA A 319 -9.20 10.02 -19.20
N ASP A 320 -9.34 11.25 -19.70
CA ASP A 320 -8.60 11.76 -20.86
C ASP A 320 -7.07 11.74 -20.63
N ASN A 321 -6.60 11.99 -19.41
CA ASN A 321 -5.18 11.94 -19.08
C ASN A 321 -4.66 10.50 -19.09
N VAL A 322 -5.48 9.53 -18.67
CA VAL A 322 -5.13 8.11 -18.71
C VAL A 322 -5.09 7.62 -20.16
N LEU A 323 -6.08 8.01 -20.98
CA LEU A 323 -6.10 7.71 -22.41
C LEU A 323 -4.94 8.37 -23.16
N ASP A 324 -4.54 9.58 -22.76
CA ASP A 324 -3.39 10.25 -23.36
C ASP A 324 -2.07 9.52 -23.07
N PHE A 325 -1.84 9.12 -21.82
CA PHE A 325 -0.70 8.29 -21.45
C PHE A 325 -0.69 6.98 -22.25
N GLU A 326 -1.86 6.37 -22.44
CA GLU A 326 -2.01 5.14 -23.22
C GLU A 326 -1.63 5.32 -24.70
N ARG A 327 -2.04 6.44 -25.31
CA ARG A 327 -1.61 6.80 -26.68
C ARG A 327 -0.10 7.00 -26.75
N ARG A 328 0.50 7.77 -25.83
CA ARG A 328 1.95 7.97 -25.77
C ARG A 328 2.71 6.66 -25.59
N LEU A 329 2.18 5.73 -24.81
CA LEU A 329 2.74 4.38 -24.63
C LEU A 329 2.66 3.54 -25.91
N ARG A 330 1.55 3.61 -26.67
CA ARG A 330 1.40 2.94 -27.98
C ARG A 330 2.34 3.49 -29.03
N ASP A 331 2.48 4.81 -29.07
CA ASP A 331 3.25 5.51 -30.09
C ASP A 331 4.76 5.42 -29.84
N ASN A 332 5.17 5.06 -28.62
CA ASN A 332 6.56 4.89 -28.25
C ASN A 332 7.23 3.83 -29.14
N GLU A 333 8.24 4.25 -29.89
CA GLU A 333 8.98 3.40 -30.84
C GLU A 333 9.57 2.15 -30.19
N ASN A 334 9.84 2.20 -28.88
CA ASN A 334 10.35 1.08 -28.10
C ASN A 334 9.32 -0.05 -27.89
N ILE A 335 8.02 0.23 -28.08
CA ILE A 335 6.90 -0.71 -27.79
C ILE A 335 6.23 -1.21 -29.08
N ARG A 336 6.45 -0.56 -30.23
CA ARG A 336 5.76 -0.79 -31.51
C ARG A 336 5.79 -2.23 -32.05
N THR A 337 6.64 -3.11 -31.52
CA THR A 337 6.80 -4.47 -32.04
C THR A 337 6.01 -5.57 -31.32
N SER A 338 5.32 -5.36 -30.18
CA SER A 338 5.02 -6.53 -29.32
C SER A 338 3.77 -6.59 -28.41
N GLY A 339 2.67 -5.83 -28.56
CA GLY A 339 1.51 -6.11 -27.65
C GLY A 339 0.19 -5.40 -27.93
N ARG A 340 -0.90 -5.96 -27.37
CA ARG A 340 -2.25 -5.39 -27.37
C ARG A 340 -2.46 -4.65 -26.04
N LEU A 341 -2.65 -3.34 -26.08
CA LEU A 341 -2.96 -2.52 -24.90
C LEU A 341 -4.49 -2.44 -24.72
N LEU A 342 -4.97 -2.45 -23.47
CA LEU A 342 -6.40 -2.35 -23.13
C LEU A 342 -6.64 -1.02 -22.41
N THR A 343 -7.52 -0.18 -22.98
CA THR A 343 -8.05 1.02 -22.31
C THR A 343 -9.39 0.78 -21.68
N ASN A 344 -9.64 1.52 -20.60
CA ASN A 344 -10.95 1.65 -19.99
C ASN A 344 -11.86 2.57 -20.84
N ASP A 345 -12.42 2.05 -21.93
CA ASP A 345 -13.76 2.46 -22.40
C ASP A 345 -14.86 1.62 -21.76
N ALA A 346 -14.50 0.59 -20.98
CA ALA A 346 -15.40 -0.10 -20.09
C ALA A 346 -15.26 0.52 -18.70
N PRO A 347 -16.30 1.20 -18.16
CA PRO A 347 -16.32 1.49 -16.74
C PRO A 347 -16.11 0.18 -15.97
N TRP A 348 -15.39 0.26 -14.86
CA TRP A 348 -15.25 -0.76 -13.82
C TRP A 348 -16.59 -1.34 -13.28
N THR A 349 -17.73 -1.01 -13.90
CA THR A 349 -19.08 -1.50 -13.61
C THR A 349 -19.46 -2.79 -14.33
N LYS A 350 -18.67 -3.30 -15.30
CA LYS A 350 -19.01 -4.54 -16.03
C LYS A 350 -17.84 -5.51 -16.20
N ALA A 351 -17.53 -6.19 -15.11
CA ALA A 351 -16.84 -7.49 -14.96
C ALA A 351 -15.33 -7.51 -14.62
N PRO A 352 -14.87 -8.35 -13.66
CA PRO A 352 -15.59 -9.04 -12.58
C PRO A 352 -15.01 -8.65 -11.20
N LEU A 353 -15.65 -7.69 -10.54
CA LEU A 353 -15.62 -7.62 -9.07
C LEU A 353 -16.93 -8.16 -8.46
N ASP A 354 -17.85 -8.65 -9.31
CA ASP A 354 -18.88 -9.61 -8.90
C ASP A 354 -18.19 -10.97 -8.72
N ILE A 355 -17.47 -11.11 -7.61
CA ILE A 355 -17.12 -12.40 -7.03
C ILE A 355 -18.24 -12.68 -6.00
N GLU A 356 -19.33 -13.27 -6.47
CA GLU A 356 -20.16 -14.16 -5.65
C GLU A 356 -19.67 -15.60 -5.81
#